data_AF-A0A673IQT9-F1
#
_entry.id   AF-A0A673IQT9-F1
#
_cell.length_a   1.000
_cell.length_b   1.000
_cell.length_c   1.000
_cell.angle_alpha   90.00
_cell.angle_beta   90.00
_cell.angle_gamma   90.00
#
_symmetry.space_group_name_H-M   'P 1'
#
loop_
_entity.id
_entity.type
_entity.pdbx_description
1 polymer ?
#
loop_
_entity_poly.entity_id
_entity_poly.type
_entity_poly.pdbx_seq_one_letter_code
_entity_poly.pdbx_strand_id
1 'polypeptide(L)'
;MLISSPQLLQRNISDHQLTQTVRECVFLSDPGPHVIVLLLNHEPCSAEDQERVEKVLHSFSEQVYQHTMVLSTQEPTETSGILQNIIQKCANRHFSLQRSSSPDDLLQTLEDIEKMNDGRYLHCAEAAQCFTMKQQNTERLSEGVKLNLVVCGSDGTLKSSISDLILQQIDRRSDVELHGRLISVIELPALIRLSEEEEMRQTLRCVSLCHPGVHVFLIIIPDAPLNSEDKAEIEEIQRIFSSRINKHIMILIKQSSEHQTAELNEETQSVIERFGGRHHFFGPKTQVSSLMENIEQMLEENRGEYFSTEMFLEAQMKKLMKYEEMKKKT
;
A
#
# COMPACT_ATOMS: atom_id res chain seq x y z
N MET A 1 -0.32 6.23 18.27
CA MET A 1 -0.92 5.48 17.14
C MET A 1 -0.32 4.08 17.15
N LEU A 2 -1.14 3.03 17.01
CA LEU A 2 -0.68 1.64 17.02
C LEU A 2 -0.82 1.06 15.61
N ILE A 3 0.25 0.50 15.07
CA ILE A 3 0.27 -0.16 13.77
C ILE A 3 0.52 -1.64 14.00
N SER A 4 -0.41 -2.48 13.57
CA SER A 4 -0.34 -3.93 13.75
C SER A 4 0.02 -4.61 12.43
N SER A 5 1.04 -5.47 12.44
CA SER A 5 1.50 -6.17 11.24
C SER A 5 1.84 -7.64 11.54
N PRO A 6 0.85 -8.47 11.88
CA PRO A 6 1.08 -9.85 12.32
C PRO A 6 1.69 -10.73 11.22
N GLN A 7 1.48 -10.38 9.95
CA GLN A 7 2.06 -11.05 8.79
C GLN A 7 3.59 -10.98 8.72
N LEU A 8 4.26 -9.99 9.33
CA LEU A 8 5.73 -9.85 9.26
C LEU A 8 6.45 -11.08 9.82
N LEU A 9 5.84 -11.76 10.79
CA LEU A 9 6.35 -12.96 11.41
C LEU A 9 5.65 -14.23 10.92
N GLN A 10 5.13 -14.27 9.70
CA GLN A 10 4.77 -15.54 9.04
C GLN A 10 5.92 -16.12 8.20
N ARG A 11 6.08 -17.46 8.19
CA ARG A 11 7.21 -18.14 7.50
C ARG A 11 7.09 -18.15 5.96
N ASN A 12 5.90 -17.92 5.43
CA ASN A 12 5.57 -18.01 4.01
C ASN A 12 5.57 -16.65 3.28
N ILE A 13 6.06 -15.58 3.92
CA ILE A 13 6.15 -14.27 3.27
C ILE A 13 7.37 -14.19 2.37
N SER A 14 7.21 -13.61 1.18
CA SER A 14 8.32 -13.31 0.27
C SER A 14 9.09 -12.05 0.71
N ASP A 15 10.33 -11.92 0.25
CA ASP A 15 11.17 -10.73 0.51
C ASP A 15 10.53 -9.43 0.01
N HIS A 16 9.81 -9.51 -1.11
CA HIS A 16 9.01 -8.41 -1.62
C HIS A 16 7.90 -8.02 -0.64
N GLN A 17 7.09 -8.99 -0.18
CA GLN A 17 6.01 -8.73 0.80
C GLN A 17 6.54 -8.21 2.13
N LEU A 18 7.68 -8.73 2.60
CA LEU A 18 8.37 -8.23 3.80
C LEU A 18 8.74 -6.75 3.62
N THR A 19 9.48 -6.45 2.55
CA THR A 19 9.92 -5.08 2.23
C THR A 19 8.72 -4.13 2.11
N GLN A 20 7.65 -4.58 1.47
CA GLN A 20 6.45 -3.77 1.27
C GLN A 20 5.69 -3.50 2.58
N THR A 21 5.60 -4.50 3.46
CA THR A 21 4.92 -4.37 4.76
C THR A 21 5.71 -3.46 5.71
N VAL A 22 7.04 -3.55 5.69
CA VAL A 22 7.92 -2.67 6.48
C VAL A 22 7.81 -1.22 5.99
N ARG A 23 7.82 -1.00 4.67
CA ARG A 23 7.56 0.33 4.07
C ARG A 23 6.22 0.91 4.51
N GLU A 24 5.18 0.08 4.53
CA GLU A 24 3.85 0.50 4.99
C GLU A 24 3.86 0.88 6.48
N CYS A 25 4.52 0.11 7.33
CA CYS A 25 4.67 0.43 8.75
C CYS A 25 5.37 1.78 8.96
N VAL A 26 6.47 2.03 8.24
CA VAL A 26 7.23 3.29 8.32
C VAL A 26 6.40 4.46 7.82
N PHE A 27 5.70 4.29 6.69
CA PHE A 27 4.84 5.33 6.13
C PHE A 27 3.69 5.70 7.07
N LEU A 28 3.02 4.68 7.63
CA LEU A 28 1.92 4.90 8.56
C LEU A 28 2.37 5.46 9.90
N SER A 29 3.68 5.53 10.19
CA SER A 29 4.23 6.02 11.45
C SER A 29 4.94 7.38 11.35
N ASP A 30 4.68 8.18 10.31
CA ASP A 30 5.34 9.48 10.09
C ASP A 30 5.49 10.30 11.40
N PRO A 31 6.71 10.77 11.74
CA PRO A 31 7.96 10.71 10.95
C PRO A 31 8.77 9.40 11.07
N GLY A 32 8.32 8.45 11.88
CA GLY A 32 8.87 7.10 12.05
C GLY A 32 8.34 6.42 13.32
N PRO A 33 8.50 5.09 13.45
CA PRO A 33 8.02 4.39 14.62
C PRO A 33 8.84 4.78 15.86
N HIS A 34 8.17 5.19 16.93
CA HIS A 34 8.83 5.55 18.19
C HIS A 34 9.21 4.31 18.99
N VAL A 35 8.31 3.31 18.99
CA VAL A 35 8.52 2.00 19.62
C VAL A 35 7.99 0.91 18.69
N ILE A 36 8.73 -0.20 18.61
CA ILE A 36 8.35 -1.43 17.90
C ILE A 36 8.11 -2.50 18.96
N VAL A 37 6.94 -3.13 18.93
CA VAL A 37 6.58 -4.21 19.86
C VAL A 37 6.63 -5.54 19.12
N LEU A 38 7.61 -6.37 19.46
CA LEU A 38 7.79 -7.70 18.88
C LEU A 38 7.07 -8.75 19.74
N LEU A 39 5.93 -9.24 19.26
CA LEU A 39 5.18 -10.29 19.95
C LEU A 39 5.70 -11.68 19.55
N LEU A 40 6.20 -12.46 20.53
CA LEU A 40 6.69 -13.83 20.33
C LEU A 40 5.92 -14.81 21.22
N ASN A 41 5.44 -15.92 20.63
CA ASN A 41 4.81 -17.02 21.35
C ASN A 41 5.83 -18.10 21.77
N HIS A 42 5.53 -18.81 22.87
CA HIS A 42 6.41 -19.82 23.51
C HIS A 42 6.44 -21.19 22.78
N GLU A 43 6.24 -21.25 21.47
CA GLU A 43 6.65 -22.46 20.73
C GLU A 43 8.17 -22.48 20.61
N PRO A 44 8.83 -23.65 20.53
CA PRO A 44 10.27 -23.69 20.37
C PRO A 44 10.68 -22.89 19.13
N CYS A 45 11.15 -21.66 19.35
CA CYS A 45 11.70 -20.82 18.29
C CYS A 45 12.83 -21.60 17.64
N SER A 46 12.69 -21.89 16.34
CA SER A 46 13.78 -22.48 15.58
C SER A 46 14.84 -21.44 15.28
N ALA A 47 16.03 -21.88 14.86
CA ALA A 47 17.05 -20.95 14.33
C ALA A 47 16.51 -20.15 13.14
N GLU A 48 15.62 -20.74 12.34
CA GLU A 48 14.94 -20.07 11.23
C GLU A 48 14.01 -18.95 11.71
N ASP A 49 13.31 -19.13 12.84
CA ASP A 49 12.49 -18.08 13.42
C ASP A 49 13.34 -16.91 13.93
N GLN A 50 14.53 -17.21 14.49
CA GLN A 50 15.49 -16.20 14.89
C GLN A 50 15.99 -15.38 13.69
N GLU A 51 16.50 -16.06 12.66
CA GLU A 51 17.02 -15.41 11.45
C GLU A 51 15.96 -14.51 10.81
N ARG A 52 14.70 -14.95 10.84
CA ARG A 52 13.57 -14.21 10.29
C ARG A 52 13.20 -12.98 11.12
N VAL A 53 13.17 -13.09 12.44
CA VAL A 53 12.99 -11.93 13.33
C VAL A 53 14.09 -10.90 13.08
N GLU A 54 15.34 -11.36 12.97
CA GLU A 54 16.48 -10.50 12.67
C GLU A 54 16.31 -9.83 11.30
N LYS A 55 15.98 -10.59 10.26
CA LYS A 55 15.73 -10.06 8.91
C LYS A 55 14.62 -9.00 8.91
N VAL A 56 13.51 -9.24 9.61
CA VAL A 56 12.40 -8.28 9.74
C VAL A 56 12.87 -7.02 10.45
N LEU A 57 13.55 -7.13 11.59
CA LEU A 57 13.99 -5.95 12.33
C LEU A 57 15.01 -5.13 11.53
N HIS A 58 16.02 -5.78 10.94
CA HIS A 58 17.03 -5.11 10.12
C HIS A 58 16.44 -4.37 8.91
N SER A 59 15.32 -4.86 8.35
CA SER A 59 14.64 -4.16 7.25
C SER A 59 14.05 -2.79 7.62
N PHE A 60 13.86 -2.50 8.92
CA PHE A 60 13.51 -1.15 9.38
C PHE A 60 14.77 -0.27 9.42
N SER A 61 15.80 -0.70 10.15
CA SER A 61 17.04 0.05 10.37
C SER A 61 18.03 -0.80 11.18
N GLU A 62 19.33 -0.53 11.06
CA GLU A 62 20.34 -1.06 11.98
C GLU A 62 20.11 -0.61 13.44
N GLN A 63 19.43 0.53 13.65
CA GLN A 63 19.11 1.06 14.99
C GLN A 63 17.79 0.52 15.55
N VAL A 64 17.08 -0.34 14.82
CA VAL A 64 15.76 -0.88 15.18
C VAL A 64 15.70 -1.43 16.60
N TYR A 65 16.78 -2.10 17.04
CA TYR A 65 16.85 -2.71 18.34
C TYR A 65 16.70 -1.69 19.45
N GLN A 66 17.17 -0.44 19.30
CA GLN A 66 17.03 0.65 20.28
C GLN A 66 15.59 1.11 20.46
N HIS A 67 14.70 0.77 19.53
CA HIS A 67 13.28 1.09 19.58
C HIS A 67 12.40 -0.15 19.82
N THR A 68 12.99 -1.34 19.95
CA THR A 68 12.21 -2.59 20.05
C THR A 68 12.08 -3.08 21.49
N MET A 69 10.88 -3.53 21.85
CA MET A 69 10.64 -4.37 23.03
C MET A 69 10.05 -5.72 22.64
N VAL A 70 10.38 -6.76 23.40
CA VAL A 70 9.83 -8.10 23.21
C VAL A 70 8.64 -8.30 24.14
N LEU A 71 7.51 -8.74 23.59
CA LEU A 71 6.31 -9.10 24.33
C LEU A 71 6.13 -10.61 24.24
N SER A 72 6.04 -11.32 25.36
CA SER A 72 5.76 -12.76 25.39
C SER A 72 4.55 -13.09 26.24
N THR A 73 3.97 -14.28 26.07
CA THR A 73 2.77 -14.73 26.78
C THR A 73 3.03 -15.55 28.06
N GLN A 74 4.30 -15.83 28.40
CA GLN A 74 4.71 -16.55 29.62
C GLN A 74 6.06 -16.05 30.16
N GLU A 75 6.30 -16.26 31.46
CA GLU A 75 7.58 -15.97 32.15
C GLU A 75 8.74 -16.77 31.54
N PRO A 76 9.96 -16.22 31.48
CA PRO A 76 11.13 -16.92 30.98
C PRO A 76 11.64 -17.96 31.97
N THR A 77 10.79 -18.90 32.37
CA THR A 77 11.21 -20.10 33.10
C THR A 77 11.66 -21.13 32.07
N GLU A 78 12.98 -21.20 31.88
CA GLU A 78 13.68 -22.12 30.96
C GLU A 78 13.41 -21.86 29.46
N THR A 79 13.64 -20.62 29.01
CA THR A 79 13.54 -20.28 27.59
C THR A 79 14.57 -21.01 26.74
N SER A 80 14.13 -21.51 25.59
CA SER A 80 14.96 -21.71 24.39
C SER A 80 15.99 -20.57 24.28
N GLY A 81 17.29 -20.88 24.22
CA GLY A 81 18.37 -19.88 24.19
C GLY A 81 18.23 -18.83 23.08
N ILE A 82 17.39 -19.10 22.08
CA ILE A 82 17.04 -18.19 21.00
C ILE A 82 16.21 -17.00 21.49
N LEU A 83 15.17 -17.21 22.30
CA LEU A 83 14.34 -16.11 22.81
C LEU A 83 15.18 -15.19 23.70
N GLN A 84 16.04 -15.78 24.53
CA GLN A 84 16.96 -15.01 25.38
C GLN A 84 17.93 -14.17 24.55
N ASN A 85 18.43 -14.69 23.43
CA ASN A 85 19.28 -13.95 22.51
C ASN A 85 18.55 -12.72 21.91
N ILE A 86 17.31 -12.89 21.45
CA ILE A 86 16.50 -11.79 20.91
C ILE A 86 16.24 -10.71 21.98
N ILE A 87 15.88 -11.13 23.21
CA ILE A 87 15.68 -10.22 24.34
C ILE A 87 16.97 -9.45 24.65
N GLN A 88 18.12 -10.12 24.64
CA GLN A 88 19.41 -9.49 24.91
C GLN A 88 19.77 -8.45 23.84
N LYS A 89 19.50 -8.72 22.55
CA LYS A 89 19.67 -7.73 21.47
C LYS A 89 18.77 -6.51 21.65
N CYS A 90 17.59 -6.67 22.23
CA CYS A 90 16.66 -5.58 22.55
C CYS A 90 16.99 -4.86 23.87
N ALA A 91 18.22 -4.95 24.37
CA ALA A 91 18.66 -4.37 25.64
C ALA A 91 17.86 -4.87 26.87
N ASN A 92 17.45 -6.14 26.84
CA ASN A 92 16.62 -6.77 27.87
C ASN A 92 15.25 -6.11 28.08
N ARG A 93 14.74 -5.37 27.09
CA ARG A 93 13.38 -4.86 27.10
C ARG A 93 12.42 -5.97 26.75
N HIS A 94 11.88 -6.58 27.79
CA HIS A 94 10.95 -7.68 27.69
C HIS A 94 9.80 -7.47 28.66
N PHE A 95 8.59 -7.76 28.19
CA PHE A 95 7.39 -7.77 29.01
C PHE A 95 6.66 -9.10 28.84
N SER A 96 6.30 -9.72 29.97
CA SER A 96 5.51 -10.95 30.00
C SER A 96 4.04 -10.62 30.26
N LEU A 97 3.18 -10.98 29.31
CA LEU A 97 1.73 -10.87 29.40
C LEU A 97 1.19 -12.00 30.28
N GLN A 98 1.14 -11.77 31.58
CA GLN A 98 0.47 -12.64 32.54
C GLN A 98 -0.94 -12.12 32.86
N ARG A 99 -1.77 -12.99 33.44
CA ARG A 99 -3.12 -12.61 33.91
C ARG A 99 -3.10 -11.55 35.03
N SER A 100 -1.96 -11.37 35.70
CA SER A 100 -1.73 -10.38 36.76
C SER A 100 -0.95 -9.15 36.30
N SER A 101 -0.55 -9.07 35.01
CA SER A 101 0.22 -7.95 34.50
C SER A 101 -0.64 -6.68 34.44
N SER A 102 -0.13 -5.56 34.96
CA SER A 102 -0.83 -4.27 34.83
C SER A 102 -0.52 -3.64 33.47
N PRO A 103 -1.51 -3.00 32.82
CA PRO A 103 -1.25 -2.17 31.63
C PRO A 103 -0.27 -1.03 31.91
N ASP A 104 -0.21 -0.54 33.15
CA ASP A 104 0.64 0.57 33.56
C ASP A 104 2.13 0.21 33.47
N ASP A 105 2.52 -1.02 33.83
CA ASP A 105 3.91 -1.49 33.72
C ASP A 105 4.37 -1.59 32.26
N LEU A 106 3.46 -1.99 31.36
CA LEU A 106 3.73 -2.03 29.92
C LEU A 106 3.87 -0.61 29.37
N LEU A 107 2.96 0.29 29.73
CA LEU A 107 3.02 1.71 29.32
C LEU A 107 4.29 2.38 29.83
N GLN A 108 4.69 2.12 31.08
CA GLN A 108 5.93 2.64 31.64
C GLN A 108 7.14 2.16 30.83
N THR A 109 7.16 0.89 30.43
CA THR A 109 8.23 0.35 29.59
C THR A 109 8.28 1.04 28.22
N LEU A 110 7.13 1.34 27.61
CA LEU A 110 7.06 2.08 26.35
C LEU A 110 7.58 3.52 26.50
N GLU A 111 7.19 4.22 27.57
CA GLU A 111 7.69 5.57 27.87
C GLU A 111 9.20 5.59 28.13
N ASP A 112 9.73 4.58 28.81
CA ASP A 112 11.14 4.50 29.10
C ASP A 112 11.96 4.33 27.82
N ILE A 113 11.44 3.59 26.83
CA ILE A 113 12.05 3.48 25.50
C ILE A 113 12.07 4.83 24.79
N GLU A 114 10.95 5.55 24.84
CA GLU A 114 10.86 6.88 24.24
C GLU A 114 11.86 7.85 24.89
N LYS A 115 11.93 7.86 26.24
CA LYS A 115 12.88 8.68 27.01
C LYS A 115 14.33 8.30 26.70
N MET A 116 14.65 7.00 26.64
CA MET A 116 16.00 6.50 26.31
C MET A 116 16.46 6.92 24.90
N ASN A 117 15.51 7.16 23.99
CA ASN A 117 15.78 7.66 22.64
C ASN A 117 15.63 9.18 22.53
N ASP A 118 15.55 9.92 23.65
CA ASP A 118 15.33 11.37 23.71
C ASP A 118 14.05 11.84 22.98
N GLY A 119 13.01 11.01 22.98
CA GLY A 119 11.77 11.26 22.22
C GLY A 119 11.95 11.15 20.70
N ARG A 120 13.11 10.69 20.22
CA ARG A 120 13.35 10.50 18.79
C ARG A 120 12.67 9.22 18.32
N TYR A 121 12.14 9.29 17.10
CA TYR A 121 11.62 8.16 16.37
C TYR A 121 12.74 7.41 15.65
N LEU A 122 12.51 6.14 15.33
CA LEU A 122 13.43 5.34 14.55
C LEU A 122 13.56 5.92 13.14
N HIS A 123 14.79 6.19 12.71
CA HIS A 123 15.07 6.59 11.34
C HIS A 123 15.29 5.35 10.45
N CYS A 124 14.31 5.07 9.60
CA CYS A 124 14.33 3.91 8.71
C CYS A 124 14.91 4.29 7.33
N ALA A 125 16.24 4.34 7.23
CA ALA A 125 16.93 4.79 6.01
C ALA A 125 16.66 3.90 4.79
N GLU A 126 16.63 2.57 4.93
CA GLU A 126 16.43 1.65 3.80
C GLU A 126 14.97 1.60 3.31
N ALA A 127 14.00 1.77 4.22
CA ALA A 127 12.60 1.95 3.87
C ALA A 127 12.33 3.33 3.23
N ALA A 128 13.14 4.35 3.61
CA ALA A 128 13.09 5.71 3.07
C ALA A 128 13.93 5.91 1.79
N GLN A 129 14.87 5.01 1.47
CA GLN A 129 15.80 5.14 0.33
C GLN A 129 15.14 4.91 -1.04
N CYS A 130 13.91 4.39 -1.10
CA CYS A 130 13.11 4.50 -2.33
C CYS A 130 12.45 5.88 -2.52
N PHE A 131 12.59 6.81 -1.56
CA PHE A 131 11.85 8.08 -1.56
C PHE A 131 12.69 9.32 -1.23
N THR A 132 14.00 9.20 -0.97
CA THR A 132 14.89 10.31 -0.53
C THR A 132 15.99 10.73 -1.52
N MET A 133 15.71 10.66 -2.82
CA MET A 133 16.35 11.53 -3.82
C MET A 133 15.22 12.32 -4.51
N LYS A 134 15.01 13.63 -4.37
CA LYS A 134 15.80 14.77 -3.87
C LYS A 134 14.86 15.70 -3.08
N GLN A 135 15.10 15.88 -1.78
CA GLN A 135 14.71 17.10 -1.06
C GLN A 135 15.99 17.86 -0.72
N GLN A 136 16.52 18.63 -1.66
CA GLN A 136 17.44 19.71 -1.34
C GLN A 136 17.07 20.94 -2.16
N ASN A 137 16.74 22.00 -1.43
CA ASN A 137 16.38 23.35 -1.85
C ASN A 137 16.85 23.75 -3.26
N THR A 138 15.91 24.17 -4.11
CA THR A 138 16.13 25.32 -4.99
C THR A 138 14.79 26.03 -5.20
N GLU A 139 14.66 27.21 -4.60
CA GLU A 139 13.73 28.23 -5.04
C GLU A 139 14.00 28.53 -6.52
N ARG A 140 13.05 28.20 -7.40
CA ARG A 140 12.68 28.93 -8.64
C ARG A 140 11.83 28.01 -9.53
N LEU A 141 10.52 28.30 -9.58
CA LEU A 141 9.58 28.02 -10.67
C LEU A 141 9.45 26.54 -11.13
N SER A 142 8.33 25.90 -10.75
CA SER A 142 7.72 24.68 -11.32
C SER A 142 8.56 23.40 -11.43
N GLU A 143 8.67 22.57 -10.39
CA GLU A 143 9.21 21.19 -10.48
C GLU A 143 8.78 20.32 -9.27
N GLY A 144 8.25 19.10 -9.52
CA GLY A 144 8.22 17.99 -8.55
C GLY A 144 6.90 17.54 -7.89
N VAL A 145 5.71 17.63 -8.50
CA VAL A 145 4.47 17.04 -7.91
C VAL A 145 4.42 15.52 -8.16
N LYS A 146 4.42 14.72 -7.09
CA LYS A 146 4.28 13.25 -7.15
C LYS A 146 2.92 12.85 -7.72
N LEU A 147 2.93 12.03 -8.77
CA LEU A 147 1.76 11.43 -9.41
C LEU A 147 1.54 10.00 -8.91
N ASN A 148 0.41 9.74 -8.27
CA ASN A 148 0.06 8.42 -7.73
C ASN A 148 -0.99 7.74 -8.63
N LEU A 149 -0.62 6.60 -9.19
CA LEU A 149 -1.44 5.75 -10.06
C LEU A 149 -1.77 4.44 -9.33
N VAL A 150 -3.02 4.01 -9.40
CA VAL A 150 -3.45 2.69 -8.94
C VAL A 150 -3.93 1.88 -10.13
N VAL A 151 -3.34 0.71 -10.37
CA VAL A 151 -3.69 -0.18 -11.46
C VAL A 151 -4.68 -1.24 -10.96
N CYS A 152 -5.83 -1.35 -11.62
CA CYS A 152 -6.97 -2.17 -11.25
C CYS A 152 -7.38 -3.11 -12.39
N GLY A 153 -8.05 -4.21 -12.05
CA GLY A 153 -8.60 -5.17 -13.02
C GLY A 153 -8.54 -6.62 -12.53
N SER A 154 -9.27 -7.50 -13.18
CA SER A 154 -9.39 -8.93 -12.84
C SER A 154 -8.10 -9.71 -13.14
N ASP A 155 -7.42 -9.39 -14.25
CA ASP A 155 -6.24 -10.10 -14.72
C ASP A 155 -4.95 -9.58 -14.06
N GLY A 156 -4.28 -10.41 -13.27
CA GLY A 156 -3.00 -10.07 -12.63
C GLY A 156 -1.87 -9.84 -13.62
N THR A 157 -1.80 -10.64 -14.68
CA THR A 157 -0.71 -10.58 -15.67
C THR A 157 -0.75 -9.30 -16.47
N LEU A 158 -1.94 -8.80 -16.79
CA LEU A 158 -2.10 -7.52 -17.50
C LEU A 158 -1.75 -6.33 -16.62
N LYS A 159 -2.14 -6.36 -15.34
CA LYS A 159 -1.76 -5.32 -14.38
C LYS A 159 -0.24 -5.19 -14.30
N SER A 160 0.47 -6.30 -14.06
CA SER A 160 1.93 -6.28 -13.99
C SER A 160 2.59 -5.86 -15.30
N SER A 161 2.06 -6.28 -16.44
CA SER A 161 2.58 -5.83 -17.75
C SER A 161 2.46 -4.31 -17.93
N ILE A 162 1.36 -3.70 -17.48
CA ILE A 162 1.15 -2.25 -17.54
C ILE A 162 2.04 -1.51 -16.54
N SER A 163 2.12 -2.00 -15.30
CA SER A 163 3.00 -1.43 -14.28
C SER A 163 4.45 -1.43 -14.75
N ASP A 164 4.94 -2.56 -15.26
CA ASP A 164 6.29 -2.69 -15.79
C ASP A 164 6.52 -1.75 -16.98
N LEU A 165 5.53 -1.60 -17.88
CA LEU A 165 5.64 -0.68 -19.01
C LEU A 165 5.80 0.78 -18.56
N ILE A 166 4.97 1.21 -17.59
CA ILE A 166 5.04 2.56 -17.02
C ILE A 166 6.39 2.76 -16.31
N LEU A 167 6.84 1.78 -15.53
CA LEU A 167 8.09 1.85 -14.76
C LEU A 167 9.36 1.76 -15.64
N GLN A 168 9.38 0.92 -16.67
CA GLN A 168 10.54 0.76 -17.57
C GLN A 168 10.83 2.02 -18.39
N GLN A 169 9.82 2.84 -18.69
CA GLN A 169 10.05 4.13 -19.34
C GLN A 169 10.58 5.21 -18.39
N ILE A 170 10.44 5.02 -17.08
CA ILE A 170 11.05 5.87 -16.06
C ILE A 170 12.55 5.54 -15.91
N ASP A 171 12.95 4.27 -16.06
CA ASP A 171 14.33 3.80 -15.82
C ASP A 171 15.26 3.94 -17.06
N ARG A 172 14.71 4.16 -18.26
CA ARG A 172 15.46 4.11 -19.53
C ARG A 172 16.04 5.43 -20.04
N ARG A 173 15.96 6.52 -19.28
CA ARG A 173 16.71 7.75 -19.61
C ARG A 173 17.27 8.37 -18.34
N SER A 174 18.60 8.38 -18.25
CA SER A 174 19.37 9.14 -17.26
C SER A 174 19.22 10.66 -17.41
N ASP A 175 18.36 11.13 -18.30
CA ASP A 175 17.95 12.52 -18.45
C ASP A 175 16.44 12.52 -18.75
N VAL A 176 15.68 13.31 -18.00
CA VAL A 176 14.24 13.59 -18.11
C VAL A 176 13.36 12.76 -17.16
N GLU A 177 13.05 13.37 -16.01
CA GLU A 177 11.76 13.22 -15.33
C GLU A 177 10.64 13.20 -16.40
N LEU A 178 9.76 12.20 -16.44
CA LEU A 178 8.58 12.25 -17.32
C LEU A 178 7.75 13.50 -16.95
N HIS A 179 7.90 14.56 -17.74
CA HIS A 179 7.36 15.90 -17.49
C HIS A 179 7.65 16.49 -16.09
N GLY A 180 8.81 16.20 -15.49
CA GLY A 180 9.16 16.78 -14.20
C GLY A 180 8.47 16.16 -12.98
N ARG A 181 7.80 15.00 -13.12
CA ARG A 181 6.97 14.38 -12.06
C ARG A 181 7.52 13.03 -11.61
N LEU A 182 7.51 12.82 -10.29
CA LEU A 182 7.74 11.51 -9.68
C LEU A 182 6.48 10.65 -9.81
N ILE A 183 6.56 9.50 -10.48
CA ILE A 183 5.41 8.61 -10.66
C ILE A 183 5.50 7.45 -9.65
N SER A 184 4.39 7.17 -8.96
CA SER A 184 4.22 6.03 -8.07
C SER A 184 3.09 5.17 -8.60
N VAL A 185 3.36 3.88 -8.83
CA VAL A 185 2.37 2.91 -9.31
C VAL A 185 2.11 1.88 -8.23
N ILE A 186 0.83 1.65 -7.91
CA ILE A 186 0.39 0.60 -6.97
C ILE A 186 -0.57 -0.33 -7.71
N GLU A 187 -0.32 -1.62 -7.66
CA GLU A 187 -1.28 -2.62 -8.13
C GLU A 187 -2.29 -2.95 -7.04
N LEU A 188 -3.58 -2.81 -7.36
CA LEU A 188 -4.66 -3.31 -6.53
C LEU A 188 -4.97 -4.76 -6.94
N PRO A 189 -4.95 -5.73 -6.01
CA PRO A 189 -5.37 -7.09 -6.30
C PRO A 189 -6.83 -7.12 -6.77
N ALA A 190 -7.21 -8.16 -7.53
CA ALA A 190 -8.59 -8.34 -7.98
C ALA A 190 -9.52 -8.52 -6.76
N LEU A 191 -10.38 -7.54 -6.52
CA LEU A 191 -11.17 -7.42 -5.30
C LEU A 191 -12.22 -8.54 -5.20
N ILE A 192 -12.77 -8.98 -6.33
CA ILE A 192 -13.76 -10.07 -6.37
C ILE A 192 -13.22 -11.43 -5.88
N ARG A 193 -11.90 -11.55 -5.72
CA ARG A 193 -11.23 -12.78 -5.25
C ARG A 193 -10.81 -12.70 -3.78
N LEU A 194 -11.12 -11.61 -3.08
CA LEU A 194 -10.72 -11.37 -1.69
C LEU A 194 -11.91 -11.60 -0.73
N SER A 195 -11.59 -11.85 0.54
CA SER A 195 -12.57 -11.74 1.62
C SER A 195 -12.86 -10.26 1.93
N GLU A 196 -13.98 -9.96 2.59
CA GLU A 196 -14.31 -8.58 3.00
C GLU A 196 -13.20 -7.91 3.84
N GLU A 197 -12.55 -8.66 4.72
CA GLU A 197 -11.43 -8.17 5.53
C GLU A 197 -10.21 -7.82 4.67
N GLU A 198 -9.83 -8.72 3.77
CA GLU A 198 -8.66 -8.54 2.89
C GLU A 198 -8.92 -7.45 1.85
N GLU A 199 -10.15 -7.36 1.33
CA GLU A 199 -10.61 -6.26 0.48
C GLU A 199 -10.45 -4.91 1.19
N MET A 200 -10.96 -4.77 2.41
CA MET A 200 -10.83 -3.55 3.20
C MET A 200 -9.36 -3.20 3.42
N ARG A 201 -8.54 -4.20 3.76
CA ARG A 201 -7.11 -4.03 3.98
C ARG A 201 -6.41 -3.54 2.72
N GLN A 202 -6.61 -4.17 1.58
CA GLN A 202 -5.95 -3.81 0.31
C GLN A 202 -6.40 -2.44 -0.21
N THR A 203 -7.67 -2.11 -0.05
CA THR A 203 -8.23 -0.84 -0.54
C THR A 203 -7.83 0.33 0.36
N LEU A 204 -7.80 0.14 1.68
CA LEU A 204 -7.22 1.14 2.60
C LEU A 204 -5.72 1.32 2.35
N ARG A 205 -5.02 0.23 2.10
CA ARG A 205 -3.58 0.23 1.81
C ARG A 205 -3.26 1.02 0.54
N CYS A 206 -3.99 0.79 -0.55
CA CYS A 206 -3.69 1.48 -1.81
C CYS A 206 -3.90 3.01 -1.69
N VAL A 207 -4.93 3.47 -0.98
CA VAL A 207 -5.15 4.91 -0.77
C VAL A 207 -4.15 5.51 0.23
N SER A 208 -3.80 4.78 1.28
CA SER A 208 -2.88 5.26 2.31
C SER A 208 -1.47 5.45 1.76
N LEU A 209 -0.97 4.51 0.95
CA LEU A 209 0.36 4.60 0.34
C LEU A 209 0.48 5.71 -0.72
N CYS A 210 -0.63 6.33 -1.12
CA CYS A 210 -0.68 7.38 -2.12
C CYS A 210 -0.85 8.77 -1.48
N HIS A 211 0.16 9.32 -0.80
CA HIS A 211 0.09 10.72 -0.33
C HIS A 211 0.23 11.71 -1.52
N PRO A 212 -0.59 12.78 -1.63
CA PRO A 212 -1.73 13.14 -0.76
C PRO A 212 -3.06 12.42 -1.09
N GLY A 213 -3.14 11.80 -2.27
CA GLY A 213 -4.18 10.84 -2.64
C GLY A 213 -3.83 10.10 -3.93
N VAL A 214 -4.73 9.23 -4.37
CA VAL A 214 -4.64 8.58 -5.69
C VAL A 214 -5.10 9.57 -6.75
N HIS A 215 -4.26 9.86 -7.73
CA HIS A 215 -4.59 10.80 -8.78
C HIS A 215 -5.41 10.14 -9.89
N VAL A 216 -5.00 8.93 -10.28
CA VAL A 216 -5.66 8.14 -11.33
C VAL A 216 -5.72 6.67 -10.93
N PHE A 217 -6.90 6.07 -11.10
CA PHE A 217 -7.14 4.63 -11.12
C PHE A 217 -7.22 4.17 -12.57
N LEU A 218 -6.33 3.27 -12.96
CA LEU A 218 -6.24 2.70 -14.30
C LEU A 218 -6.96 1.34 -14.27
N ILE A 219 -8.15 1.25 -14.85
CA ILE A 219 -8.88 -0.04 -14.96
C ILE A 219 -8.56 -0.67 -16.30
N ILE A 220 -7.93 -1.85 -16.27
CA ILE A 220 -7.57 -2.59 -17.49
C ILE A 220 -8.71 -3.49 -17.93
N ILE A 221 -9.11 -3.36 -19.20
CA ILE A 221 -10.10 -4.23 -19.85
C ILE A 221 -9.56 -4.72 -21.21
N PRO A 222 -9.99 -5.90 -21.69
CA PRO A 222 -9.63 -6.36 -23.03
C PRO A 222 -10.33 -5.55 -24.13
N ASP A 223 -9.73 -5.47 -25.32
CA ASP A 223 -10.40 -5.06 -26.56
C ASP A 223 -11.27 -6.22 -27.10
N ALA A 224 -12.23 -6.63 -26.27
CA ALA A 224 -13.17 -7.73 -26.51
C ALA A 224 -14.39 -7.53 -25.60
N PRO A 225 -15.51 -8.26 -25.83
CA PRO A 225 -16.63 -8.26 -24.89
C PRO A 225 -16.16 -8.59 -23.47
N LEU A 226 -16.64 -7.83 -22.49
CA LEU A 226 -16.24 -8.00 -21.09
C LEU A 226 -16.75 -9.33 -20.56
N ASN A 227 -15.87 -10.10 -19.94
CA ASN A 227 -16.29 -11.33 -19.27
C ASN A 227 -16.99 -11.01 -17.93
N SER A 228 -17.58 -12.02 -17.29
CA SER A 228 -18.28 -11.84 -16.01
C SER A 228 -17.37 -11.37 -14.88
N GLU A 229 -16.09 -11.77 -14.88
CA GLU A 229 -15.13 -11.34 -13.86
C GLU A 229 -14.76 -9.86 -14.04
N ASP A 230 -14.55 -9.38 -15.27
CA ASP A 230 -14.26 -7.97 -15.55
C ASP A 230 -15.41 -7.07 -15.10
N LYS A 231 -16.65 -7.49 -15.39
CA LYS A 231 -17.87 -6.78 -14.97
C LYS A 231 -17.98 -6.73 -13.45
N ALA A 232 -17.83 -7.88 -12.79
CA ALA A 232 -17.89 -7.97 -11.34
C ALA A 232 -16.79 -7.12 -10.68
N GLU A 233 -15.56 -7.13 -11.22
CA GLU A 233 -14.46 -6.33 -10.68
C GLU A 233 -14.71 -4.83 -10.78
N ILE A 234 -15.23 -4.35 -11.92
CA ILE A 234 -15.58 -2.93 -12.11
C ILE A 234 -16.69 -2.52 -11.14
N GLU A 235 -17.72 -3.36 -10.99
CA GLU A 235 -18.81 -3.12 -10.05
C GLU A 235 -18.30 -3.09 -8.61
N GLU A 236 -17.37 -3.98 -8.26
CA GLU A 236 -16.82 -4.10 -6.93
C GLU A 236 -15.93 -2.91 -6.55
N ILE A 237 -15.08 -2.45 -7.47
CA ILE A 237 -14.29 -1.23 -7.30
C ILE A 237 -15.21 -0.03 -7.00
N GLN A 238 -16.29 0.13 -7.76
CA GLN A 238 -17.23 1.23 -7.51
C GLN A 238 -18.06 1.03 -6.24
N ARG A 239 -18.40 -0.22 -5.90
CA ARG A 239 -19.06 -0.53 -4.63
C ARG A 239 -18.17 -0.05 -3.50
N ILE A 240 -16.88 -0.40 -3.51
CA ILE A 240 -15.91 -0.11 -2.45
C ILE A 240 -15.62 1.38 -2.36
N PHE A 241 -15.14 2.00 -3.44
CA PHE A 241 -14.66 3.38 -3.43
C PHE A 241 -15.77 4.42 -3.62
N SER A 242 -17.03 3.97 -3.79
CA SER A 242 -18.22 4.77 -4.12
C SER A 242 -18.11 5.46 -5.49
N SER A 243 -19.18 6.12 -5.93
CA SER A 243 -19.19 6.91 -7.18
C SER A 243 -18.16 8.04 -7.20
N ARG A 244 -17.58 8.42 -6.06
CA ARG A 244 -16.54 9.46 -5.96
C ARG A 244 -15.26 9.08 -6.70
N ILE A 245 -14.98 7.79 -6.86
CA ILE A 245 -13.82 7.31 -7.63
C ILE A 245 -13.98 7.58 -9.13
N ASN A 246 -15.21 7.76 -9.62
CA ASN A 246 -15.47 7.84 -11.06
C ASN A 246 -14.69 8.96 -11.72
N LYS A 247 -14.57 10.13 -11.08
CA LYS A 247 -13.77 11.25 -11.61
C LYS A 247 -12.26 10.97 -11.63
N HIS A 248 -11.79 9.92 -10.98
CA HIS A 248 -10.38 9.51 -10.94
C HIS A 248 -10.12 8.23 -11.74
N ILE A 249 -11.06 7.71 -12.52
CA ILE A 249 -10.86 6.51 -13.34
C ILE A 249 -10.53 6.87 -14.80
N MET A 250 -9.54 6.16 -15.35
CA MET A 250 -9.29 6.03 -16.78
C MET A 250 -9.32 4.55 -17.17
N ILE A 251 -9.99 4.24 -18.27
CA ILE A 251 -10.09 2.88 -18.81
C ILE A 251 -8.93 2.59 -19.76
N LEU A 252 -8.15 1.54 -19.48
CA LEU A 252 -7.08 1.05 -20.35
C LEU A 252 -7.58 -0.15 -21.16
N ILE A 253 -7.67 0.00 -22.47
CA ILE A 253 -8.21 -1.02 -23.38
C ILE A 253 -7.04 -1.75 -24.03
N LYS A 254 -6.90 -3.05 -23.73
CA LYS A 254 -5.82 -3.89 -24.27
C LYS A 254 -6.13 -4.29 -25.71
N GLN A 255 -5.42 -3.68 -26.66
CA GLN A 255 -5.48 -4.09 -28.06
C GLN A 255 -4.64 -5.35 -28.29
N SER A 256 -5.24 -6.31 -29.01
CA SER A 256 -4.51 -7.47 -29.53
C SER A 256 -3.79 -7.09 -30.83
N SER A 257 -2.74 -7.83 -31.19
CA SER A 257 -2.05 -7.62 -32.48
C SER A 257 -2.92 -8.01 -33.69
N GLU A 258 -3.99 -8.77 -33.47
CA GLU A 258 -4.84 -9.36 -34.52
C GLU A 258 -6.15 -8.59 -34.72
N HIS A 259 -6.59 -7.83 -33.72
CA HIS A 259 -7.80 -7.01 -33.76
C HIS A 259 -7.48 -5.59 -33.26
N GLN A 260 -7.36 -4.67 -34.21
CA GLN A 260 -7.48 -3.22 -33.98
C GLN A 260 -8.85 -2.81 -34.51
N THR A 261 -9.91 -3.23 -33.82
CA THR A 261 -11.26 -2.83 -34.20
C THR A 261 -11.44 -1.35 -33.88
N ALA A 262 -11.77 -0.54 -34.88
CA ALA A 262 -12.09 0.87 -34.68
C ALA A 262 -13.41 1.06 -33.89
N GLU A 263 -14.25 0.03 -33.84
CA GLU A 263 -15.54 0.05 -33.16
C GLU A 263 -15.47 -0.75 -31.86
N LEU A 264 -15.52 -0.04 -30.75
CA LEU A 264 -15.71 -0.63 -29.42
C LEU A 264 -17.12 -1.23 -29.31
N ASN A 265 -17.24 -2.39 -28.67
CA ASN A 265 -18.56 -2.96 -28.39
C ASN A 265 -19.37 -2.07 -27.43
N GLU A 266 -20.71 -2.16 -27.49
CA GLU A 266 -21.63 -1.33 -26.69
C GLU A 266 -21.34 -1.43 -25.18
N GLU A 267 -20.95 -2.61 -24.69
CA GLU A 267 -20.63 -2.82 -23.27
C GLU A 267 -19.39 -2.01 -22.85
N THR A 268 -18.36 -2.01 -23.70
CA THR A 268 -17.11 -1.26 -23.47
C THR A 268 -17.37 0.23 -23.53
N GLN A 269 -18.18 0.70 -24.49
CA GLN A 269 -18.59 2.10 -24.59
C GLN A 269 -19.36 2.53 -23.33
N SER A 270 -20.30 1.71 -22.85
CA SER A 270 -21.05 1.97 -21.62
C SER A 270 -20.14 2.11 -20.39
N VAL A 271 -19.12 1.25 -20.27
CA VAL A 271 -18.12 1.36 -19.19
C VAL A 271 -17.33 2.66 -19.31
N ILE A 272 -16.85 3.02 -20.51
CA ILE A 272 -16.10 4.26 -20.74
C ILE A 272 -16.95 5.49 -20.37
N GLU A 273 -18.20 5.54 -20.82
CA GLU A 273 -19.13 6.64 -20.52
C GLU A 273 -19.41 6.75 -19.02
N ARG A 274 -19.56 5.62 -18.32
CA ARG A 274 -19.75 5.56 -16.86
C ARG A 274 -18.61 6.23 -16.09
N PHE A 275 -17.41 6.26 -16.66
CA PHE A 275 -16.21 6.88 -16.08
C PHE A 275 -15.80 8.19 -16.77
N GLY A 276 -16.75 8.87 -17.41
CA GLY A 276 -16.55 10.21 -17.97
C GLY A 276 -15.84 10.22 -19.32
N GLY A 277 -15.87 9.12 -20.07
CA GLY A 277 -15.33 9.06 -21.43
C GLY A 277 -13.82 8.80 -21.53
N ARG A 278 -13.10 8.80 -20.41
CA ARG A 278 -11.63 8.75 -20.38
C ARG A 278 -11.13 7.34 -20.58
N HIS A 279 -10.45 7.13 -21.71
CA HIS A 279 -9.87 5.85 -22.06
C HIS A 279 -8.56 6.00 -22.83
N HIS A 280 -7.78 4.93 -22.86
CA HIS A 280 -6.56 4.85 -23.63
C HIS A 280 -6.39 3.42 -24.17
N PHE A 281 -6.06 3.30 -25.46
CA PHE A 281 -5.76 2.02 -26.07
C PHE A 281 -4.28 1.68 -25.85
N PHE A 282 -4.00 0.49 -25.33
CA PHE A 282 -2.63 0.02 -25.13
C PHE A 282 -2.38 -1.30 -25.84
N GLY A 283 -1.22 -1.42 -26.47
CA GLY A 283 -0.75 -2.61 -27.15
C GLY A 283 0.77 -2.58 -27.32
N PRO A 284 1.35 -3.57 -28.03
CA PRO A 284 2.81 -3.72 -28.14
C PRO A 284 3.54 -2.52 -28.76
N LYS A 285 2.82 -1.65 -29.49
CA LYS A 285 3.35 -0.47 -30.16
C LYS A 285 3.00 0.85 -29.47
N THR A 286 2.26 0.81 -28.36
CA THR A 286 1.83 2.03 -27.66
C THR A 286 3.02 2.67 -26.97
N GLN A 287 3.15 3.99 -27.14
CA GLN A 287 4.17 4.78 -26.45
C GLN A 287 3.61 5.22 -25.09
N VAL A 288 4.38 5.08 -24.01
CA VAL A 288 3.92 5.53 -22.67
C VAL A 288 3.69 7.04 -22.64
N SER A 289 4.36 7.82 -23.49
CA SER A 289 4.14 9.26 -23.61
C SER A 289 2.68 9.62 -23.92
N SER A 290 2.00 8.88 -24.80
CA SER A 290 0.59 9.18 -25.12
C SER A 290 -0.37 8.78 -23.99
N LEU A 291 -0.02 7.76 -23.20
CA LEU A 291 -0.76 7.46 -21.96
C LEU A 291 -0.57 8.60 -20.94
N MET A 292 0.65 9.11 -20.81
CA MET A 292 0.96 10.21 -19.89
C MET A 292 0.26 11.51 -20.30
N GLU A 293 0.22 11.85 -21.59
CA GLU A 293 -0.55 13.00 -22.10
C GLU A 293 -2.04 12.91 -21.73
N ASN A 294 -2.66 11.74 -21.91
CA ASN A 294 -4.05 11.53 -21.51
C ASN A 294 -4.24 11.64 -19.99
N ILE A 295 -3.28 11.17 -19.20
CA ILE A 295 -3.31 11.29 -17.74
C ILE A 295 -3.22 12.77 -17.35
N GLU A 296 -2.30 13.53 -17.94
CA GLU A 296 -2.16 14.96 -17.65
C GLU A 296 -3.41 15.75 -17.99
N GLN A 297 -4.02 15.50 -19.15
CA GLN A 297 -5.29 16.09 -19.53
C GLN A 297 -6.38 15.78 -18.47
N MET A 298 -6.47 14.53 -18.05
CA MET A 298 -7.42 14.13 -17.00
C MET A 298 -7.16 14.84 -15.66
N LEU A 299 -5.90 15.08 -15.30
CA LEU A 299 -5.56 15.82 -14.08
C LEU A 299 -5.98 17.29 -14.19
N GLU A 300 -5.80 17.92 -15.35
CA GLU A 300 -6.25 19.29 -15.61
C GLU A 300 -7.78 19.40 -15.53
N GLU A 301 -8.51 18.47 -16.15
CA GLU A 301 -9.97 18.37 -16.07
C GLU A 301 -10.45 18.22 -14.60
N ASN A 302 -9.70 17.46 -13.81
CA ASN A 302 -9.94 17.29 -12.37
C ASN A 302 -9.39 18.42 -11.49
N ARG A 303 -8.81 19.48 -12.07
CA ARG A 303 -8.19 20.61 -11.35
C ARG A 303 -7.09 20.17 -10.37
N GLY A 304 -6.38 19.09 -10.69
CA GLY A 304 -5.35 18.49 -9.85
C GLY A 304 -5.88 17.77 -8.60
N GLU A 305 -7.20 17.59 -8.46
CA GLU A 305 -7.77 16.85 -7.34
C GLU A 305 -7.39 15.36 -7.39
N TYR A 306 -7.33 14.75 -6.21
CA TYR A 306 -7.02 13.34 -6.01
C TYR A 306 -8.10 12.67 -5.14
N PHE A 307 -8.19 11.35 -5.22
CA PHE A 307 -8.99 10.53 -4.34
C PHE A 307 -8.22 10.28 -3.03
N SER A 308 -8.64 10.93 -1.94
CA SER A 308 -7.94 10.85 -0.66
C SER A 308 -8.40 9.68 0.22
N THR A 309 -7.57 9.33 1.21
CA THR A 309 -7.94 8.38 2.27
C THR A 309 -9.17 8.86 3.05
N GLU A 310 -9.34 10.16 3.25
CA GLU A 310 -10.54 10.73 3.87
C GLU A 310 -11.80 10.43 3.03
N MET A 311 -11.72 10.63 1.71
CA MET A 311 -12.83 10.30 0.81
C MET A 311 -13.23 8.82 0.87
N PHE A 312 -12.24 7.94 1.01
CA PHE A 312 -12.43 6.51 1.19
C PHE A 312 -13.14 6.20 2.52
N LEU A 313 -12.62 6.69 3.64
CA LEU A 313 -13.17 6.43 4.97
C LEU A 313 -14.60 6.97 5.09
N GLU A 314 -14.88 8.16 4.56
CA GLU A 314 -16.24 8.71 4.50
C GLU A 314 -17.22 7.79 3.73
N ALA A 315 -16.76 7.19 2.63
CA ALA A 315 -17.57 6.25 1.87
C ALA A 315 -17.87 4.98 2.68
N GLN A 316 -16.89 4.45 3.42
CA GLN A 316 -17.09 3.29 4.29
C GLN A 316 -18.03 3.59 5.46
N MET A 317 -17.86 4.73 6.13
CA MET A 317 -18.74 5.14 7.23
C MET A 317 -20.20 5.30 6.77
N LYS A 318 -20.43 5.91 5.60
CA LYS A 318 -21.79 6.06 5.04
C LYS A 318 -22.46 4.71 4.75
N LYS A 319 -21.71 3.69 4.33
CA LYS A 319 -22.26 2.34 4.14
C LYS A 319 -22.64 1.69 5.46
N LEU A 320 -21.78 1.78 6.46
CA LEU A 320 -22.02 1.21 7.79
C LEU A 320 -23.28 1.82 8.43
N MET A 321 -23.41 3.15 8.38
CA MET A 321 -24.59 3.86 8.89
C MET A 321 -25.89 3.40 8.21
N LYS A 322 -25.90 3.26 6.88
CA LYS A 322 -27.07 2.75 6.15
C LYS A 322 -27.43 1.32 6.56
N TYR A 323 -26.44 0.47 6.78
CA TYR A 323 -26.66 -0.91 7.22
C TYR A 323 -27.29 -0.98 8.62
N GLU A 324 -26.83 -0.15 9.56
CA GLU A 324 -27.43 -0.04 10.89
C GLU A 324 -28.87 0.50 10.86
N GLU A 325 -29.16 1.48 10.01
CA GLU A 325 -30.53 2.00 9.82
C GLU A 325 -31.48 0.95 9.26
N MET A 326 -31.03 0.11 8.32
CA MET A 326 -31.82 -1.00 7.79
C MET A 326 -32.11 -2.05 8.86
N LYS A 327 -31.12 -2.39 9.71
CA LYS A 327 -31.32 -3.29 10.85
C LYS A 327 -32.32 -2.77 11.88
N LYS A 328 -32.37 -1.46 12.11
CA LYS A 328 -33.34 -0.85 13.06
C LYS A 328 -34.77 -0.82 12.53
N LYS A 329 -34.97 -1.00 11.22
CA LYS A 329 -36.29 -0.99 10.55
C LYS A 329 -36.85 -2.39 10.28
N THR A 330 -36.09 -3.45 10.60
CA THR A 330 -36.47 -4.86 10.38
C THR A 330 -36.81 -5.52 11.70
#